data_AF-A0A2H3IDC0-F1
#
_entry.id   AF-A0A2H3IDC0-F1
#
_cell.length_a   1.000
_cell.length_b   1.000
_cell.length_c   1.000
_cell.angle_alpha   90.00
_cell.angle_beta   90.00
_cell.angle_gamma   90.00
#
_symmetry.space_group_name_H-M   'P 1'
#
loop_
_entity.id
_entity.type
_entity.pdbx_description
1 polymer ?
#
loop_
_entity_poly.entity_id
_entity_poly.type
_entity_poly.pdbx_seq_one_letter_code
_entity_poly.pdbx_strand_id
1 'polypeptide(L)'
;MTGFNGSDTLDSPKSDIVEIPKLGRSGREHVVQYLLRSVESSVKKDKVTWNIRQMAVHHKYDFITGKALWLNIKANSIMQDRLKESITHDSKFNPTLAKGLPLSLAATLMTHLVHIDWCDESWRQCINDLEEKIRVVLQKAKTASVGQQPDLHAAAVRALTSRTDTAAFGAPEKPTSPSPACFKPYEAIGKPLTSYLHSALGKSSPKAHATPLLPLAPKTAAAAMTETDDNLAKRLKSLKVLETFSVEDLQHLHYLGEQLENFRLVMLLNSQTLRDISEHYQDLTTRDNFPPEQKAECERNVTPFARRVERIRKNLEIRVTQIESLRAWLQEGKTLVNLIGPCMT
;
A
#
# COMPACT_ATOMS: atom_id res chain seq x y z
N MET A 1 4.92 -9.82 -13.65
CA MET A 1 5.03 -11.20 -13.13
C MET A 1 4.17 -11.26 -11.87
N THR A 2 3.03 -11.95 -11.93
CA THR A 2 2.11 -12.10 -10.80
C THR A 2 2.78 -12.88 -9.68
N GLY A 3 2.39 -12.63 -8.42
CA GLY A 3 2.88 -13.38 -7.27
C GLY A 3 2.22 -14.75 -7.13
N PHE A 4 1.52 -15.24 -8.16
CA PHE A 4 0.71 -16.46 -8.18
C PHE A 4 1.01 -17.27 -9.45
N ASN A 5 1.07 -18.59 -9.30
CA ASN A 5 1.09 -19.55 -10.38
C ASN A 5 0.21 -20.75 -10.00
N GLY A 6 -0.76 -21.09 -10.85
CA GLY A 6 -1.67 -22.20 -10.66
C GLY A 6 -1.64 -23.12 -11.87
N SER A 7 -1.66 -24.42 -11.62
CA SER A 7 -1.83 -25.42 -12.66
C SER A 7 -2.58 -26.64 -12.12
N ASP A 8 -3.15 -27.43 -13.01
CA ASP A 8 -3.77 -28.69 -12.66
C ASP A 8 -3.62 -29.69 -13.82
N THR A 9 -3.89 -30.95 -13.53
CA THR A 9 -3.89 -32.04 -14.51
C THR A 9 -5.29 -32.62 -14.71
N LEU A 10 -6.34 -31.85 -14.43
CA LEU A 10 -7.72 -32.32 -14.58
C LEU A 10 -8.01 -32.66 -16.04
N ASP A 11 -7.58 -31.82 -16.96
CA ASP A 11 -7.81 -32.01 -18.41
C ASP A 11 -6.66 -32.73 -19.12
N SER A 12 -5.62 -33.15 -18.40
CA SER A 12 -4.51 -33.92 -18.98
C SER A 12 -4.98 -35.30 -19.46
N PRO A 13 -4.48 -35.80 -20.61
CA PRO A 13 -4.76 -37.15 -21.04
C PRO A 13 -4.08 -38.16 -20.10
N LYS A 14 -4.66 -39.36 -19.97
CA LYS A 14 -4.13 -40.41 -19.08
C LYS A 14 -2.69 -40.80 -19.37
N SER A 15 -2.22 -40.64 -20.61
CA SER A 15 -0.84 -40.92 -21.02
C SER A 15 0.19 -40.03 -20.31
N ASP A 16 -0.22 -38.82 -19.92
CA ASP A 16 0.67 -37.78 -19.40
C ASP A 16 0.63 -37.73 -17.87
N ILE A 17 -0.20 -38.58 -17.26
CA ILE A 17 -0.43 -38.64 -15.83
C ILE A 17 0.45 -39.72 -15.21
N VAL A 18 1.19 -39.34 -14.17
CA VAL A 18 2.03 -40.26 -13.41
C VAL A 18 1.33 -40.60 -12.09
N GLU A 19 0.82 -41.82 -12.00
CA GLU A 19 0.25 -42.35 -10.77
C GLU A 19 1.37 -42.84 -9.84
N ILE A 20 1.32 -42.43 -8.57
CA ILE A 20 2.19 -42.94 -7.51
C ILE A 20 1.33 -43.37 -6.31
N PRO A 21 0.66 -44.54 -6.40
CA PRO A 21 -0.30 -44.98 -5.39
C PRO A 21 0.28 -45.09 -3.99
N LYS A 22 1.57 -45.46 -3.86
CA LYS A 22 2.28 -45.55 -2.56
C LYS A 22 2.34 -44.22 -1.81
N LEU A 23 2.34 -43.10 -2.54
CA LEU A 23 2.27 -41.75 -1.94
C LEU A 23 0.82 -41.23 -1.89
N GLY A 24 -0.14 -41.97 -2.43
CA GLY A 24 -1.52 -41.53 -2.65
C GLY A 24 -1.58 -40.38 -3.64
N ARG A 25 -0.85 -40.49 -4.75
CA ARG A 25 -0.94 -39.57 -5.88
C ARG A 25 -1.59 -40.32 -7.03
N SER A 26 -2.81 -39.93 -7.40
CA SER A 26 -3.51 -40.38 -8.60
C SER A 26 -3.02 -39.66 -9.86
N GLY A 27 -2.22 -38.61 -9.68
CA GLY A 27 -1.74 -37.77 -10.77
C GLY A 27 -2.81 -36.83 -11.33
N ARG A 28 -4.03 -36.81 -10.77
CA ARG A 28 -5.03 -35.73 -10.92
C ARG A 28 -4.81 -34.69 -9.84
N GLU A 29 -3.80 -33.87 -10.08
CA GLU A 29 -3.27 -32.91 -9.11
C GLU A 29 -3.71 -31.50 -9.46
N HIS A 30 -3.86 -30.71 -8.42
CA HIS A 30 -3.97 -29.27 -8.44
C HIS A 30 -2.78 -28.69 -7.70
N VAL A 31 -2.07 -27.76 -8.34
CA VAL A 31 -0.86 -27.16 -7.83
C VAL A 31 -1.04 -25.65 -7.81
N VAL A 32 -0.77 -25.03 -6.68
CA VAL A 32 -0.76 -23.58 -6.54
C VAL A 32 0.50 -23.13 -5.83
N GLN A 33 1.02 -22.01 -6.30
CA GLN A 33 2.21 -21.37 -5.77
C GLN A 33 1.93 -19.89 -5.64
N TYR A 34 2.26 -19.31 -4.50
CA TYR A 34 2.10 -17.88 -4.33
C TYR A 34 3.05 -17.26 -3.31
N LEU A 35 3.24 -15.96 -3.44
CA LEU A 35 4.07 -15.14 -2.57
C LEU A 35 3.23 -14.06 -1.89
N LEU A 36 3.02 -14.22 -0.59
CA LEU A 36 2.34 -13.24 0.24
C LEU A 36 3.33 -12.39 1.01
N ARG A 37 2.92 -11.17 1.32
CA ARG A 37 3.72 -10.20 2.07
C ARG A 37 2.87 -9.55 3.16
N SER A 38 3.47 -9.15 4.26
CA SER A 38 2.79 -8.40 5.31
C SER A 38 3.78 -7.52 6.06
N VAL A 39 3.28 -6.62 6.90
CA VAL A 39 4.11 -5.82 7.80
C VAL A 39 4.18 -6.44 9.18
N GLU A 40 5.37 -6.49 9.73
CA GLU A 40 5.61 -6.89 11.11
C GLU A 40 6.37 -5.76 11.82
N SER A 41 5.88 -5.39 13.01
CA SER A 41 6.57 -4.44 13.87
C SER A 41 7.72 -5.15 14.59
N SER A 42 8.81 -4.42 14.75
CA SER A 42 9.85 -4.77 15.70
C SER A 42 10.19 -3.56 16.55
N VAL A 43 10.30 -3.77 17.85
CA VAL A 43 10.68 -2.73 18.80
C VAL A 43 12.20 -2.81 18.99
N LYS A 44 12.90 -1.72 18.71
CA LYS A 44 14.34 -1.59 18.98
C LYS A 44 14.58 -0.25 19.68
N LYS A 45 15.18 -0.29 20.88
CA LYS A 45 15.49 0.93 21.67
C LYS A 45 14.27 1.87 21.78
N ASP A 46 13.12 1.30 22.17
CA ASP A 46 11.82 1.99 22.29
C ASP A 46 11.25 2.62 21.01
N LYS A 47 11.85 2.35 19.84
CA LYS A 47 11.35 2.77 18.54
C LYS A 47 10.70 1.61 17.80
N VAL A 48 9.43 1.81 17.41
CA VAL A 48 8.71 0.87 16.54
C VAL A 48 9.20 1.04 15.10
N THR A 49 9.62 -0.07 14.50
CA THR A 49 10.04 -0.16 13.10
C THR A 49 9.18 -1.20 12.37
N TRP A 50 8.64 -0.82 11.22
CA TRP A 50 7.81 -1.68 10.39
C TRP A 50 8.63 -2.29 9.26
N ASN A 51 8.63 -3.62 9.18
CA ASN A 51 9.38 -4.35 8.16
C ASN A 51 8.42 -5.17 7.31
N ILE A 52 8.63 -5.14 5.99
CA ILE A 52 7.94 -6.05 5.08
C ILE A 52 8.54 -7.43 5.26
N ARG A 53 7.67 -8.41 5.52
CA ARG A 53 8.01 -9.84 5.56
C ARG A 53 7.33 -10.53 4.40
N GLN A 54 7.93 -11.63 3.96
CA GLN A 54 7.44 -12.41 2.83
C GLN A 54 7.27 -13.88 3.25
N MET A 55 6.32 -14.55 2.62
CA MET A 55 6.09 -15.98 2.74
C MET A 55 5.80 -16.55 1.36
N ALA A 56 6.60 -17.53 0.94
CA ALA A 56 6.32 -18.32 -0.25
C ALA A 56 5.58 -19.59 0.15
N VAL A 57 4.52 -19.92 -0.60
CA VAL A 57 3.73 -21.13 -0.40
C VAL A 57 3.72 -21.93 -1.69
N HIS A 58 3.96 -23.22 -1.56
CA HIS A 58 3.69 -24.22 -2.58
C HIS A 58 2.71 -25.23 -2.00
N HIS A 59 1.62 -25.48 -2.71
CA HIS A 59 0.59 -26.41 -2.30
C HIS A 59 0.24 -27.33 -3.46
N LYS A 60 0.07 -28.62 -3.14
CA LYS A 60 -0.48 -29.61 -4.06
C LYS A 60 -1.64 -30.33 -3.41
N TYR A 61 -2.70 -30.56 -4.17
CA TYR A 61 -3.87 -31.32 -3.77
C TYR A 61 -4.23 -32.35 -4.83
N ASP A 62 -4.53 -33.57 -4.41
CA ASP A 62 -4.95 -34.64 -5.30
C ASP A 62 -6.48 -34.84 -5.21
N PHE A 63 -7.19 -34.61 -6.31
CA PHE A 63 -8.66 -34.62 -6.34
C PHE A 63 -9.29 -36.01 -6.27
N ILE A 64 -8.50 -37.08 -6.31
CA ILE A 64 -9.02 -38.46 -6.21
C ILE A 64 -8.82 -38.97 -4.80
N THR A 65 -7.63 -38.74 -4.23
CA THR A 65 -7.24 -39.27 -2.92
C THR A 65 -7.50 -38.30 -1.78
N GLY A 66 -7.68 -37.00 -2.07
CA GLY A 66 -7.84 -35.94 -1.07
C GLY A 66 -6.56 -35.60 -0.31
N LYS A 67 -5.41 -36.13 -0.74
CA LYS A 67 -4.13 -35.83 -0.09
C LYS A 67 -3.64 -34.45 -0.47
N ALA A 68 -3.17 -33.71 0.53
CA ALA A 68 -2.57 -32.39 0.37
C ALA A 68 -1.09 -32.40 0.80
N LEU A 69 -0.25 -31.68 0.06
CA LEU A 69 1.14 -31.37 0.39
C LEU A 69 1.29 -29.87 0.52
N TRP A 70 1.93 -29.43 1.60
CA TRP A 70 2.21 -28.02 1.87
C TRP A 70 3.71 -27.81 2.08
N LEU A 71 4.26 -26.82 1.38
CA LEU A 71 5.61 -26.30 1.59
C LEU A 71 5.50 -24.79 1.81
N ASN A 72 5.79 -24.37 3.03
CA ASN A 72 5.76 -22.97 3.44
C ASN A 72 7.17 -22.50 3.79
N ILE A 73 7.64 -21.43 3.14
CA ILE A 73 8.95 -20.83 3.39
C ILE A 73 8.74 -19.43 3.99
N LYS A 74 9.09 -19.27 5.27
CA LYS A 74 9.06 -18.00 6.01
C LYS A 74 10.21 -17.98 7.01
N ALA A 75 10.77 -16.80 7.27
CA ALA A 75 11.94 -16.62 8.12
C ALA A 75 11.67 -16.70 9.64
N ASN A 76 10.46 -17.05 10.07
CA ASN A 76 10.07 -17.21 11.47
C ASN A 76 8.97 -18.28 11.64
N SER A 77 8.70 -18.68 12.88
CA SER A 77 7.73 -19.75 13.19
C SER A 77 6.27 -19.30 13.20
N ILE A 78 5.98 -18.01 13.01
CA ILE A 78 4.62 -17.44 13.19
C ILE A 78 3.56 -18.23 12.42
N MET A 79 3.84 -18.62 11.17
CA MET A 79 2.88 -19.40 10.37
C MET A 79 2.74 -20.84 10.84
N GLN A 80 3.83 -21.45 11.30
CA GLN A 80 3.79 -22.79 11.87
C GLN A 80 2.94 -22.81 13.14
N ASP A 81 3.13 -21.82 14.01
CA ASP A 81 2.43 -21.73 15.29
C ASP A 81 0.93 -21.47 15.07
N ARG A 82 0.57 -20.57 14.15
CA ARG A 82 -0.81 -20.35 13.74
C ARG A 82 -1.48 -21.57 13.15
N LEU A 83 -0.77 -22.31 12.29
CA LEU A 83 -1.36 -23.50 11.70
C LEU A 83 -1.61 -24.57 12.77
N LYS A 84 -0.68 -24.76 13.72
CA LYS A 84 -0.89 -25.62 14.88
C LYS A 84 -2.09 -25.18 15.70
N GLU A 85 -2.21 -23.89 15.97
CA GLU A 85 -3.34 -23.32 16.72
C GLU A 85 -4.67 -23.55 16.01
N SER A 86 -4.76 -23.25 14.71
CA SER A 86 -5.96 -23.51 13.90
C SER A 86 -6.32 -25.00 13.87
N ILE A 87 -5.33 -25.89 13.76
CA ILE A 87 -5.53 -27.35 13.82
C ILE A 87 -6.10 -27.78 15.18
N THR A 88 -5.62 -27.19 16.28
CA THR A 88 -6.10 -27.53 17.62
C THR A 88 -7.52 -27.02 17.91
N HIS A 89 -7.91 -25.86 17.35
CA HIS A 89 -9.16 -25.19 17.69
C HIS A 89 -10.32 -25.51 16.74
N ASP A 90 -10.04 -25.78 15.47
CA ASP A 90 -11.07 -26.04 14.47
C ASP A 90 -11.01 -27.49 13.98
N SER A 91 -12.01 -28.27 14.40
CA SER A 91 -12.21 -29.66 13.98
C SER A 91 -12.21 -29.86 12.45
N LYS A 92 -12.49 -28.82 11.66
CA LYS A 92 -12.40 -28.85 10.19
C LYS A 92 -10.99 -29.07 9.66
N PHE A 93 -9.95 -28.79 10.46
CA PHE A 93 -8.55 -29.08 10.15
C PHE A 93 -8.11 -30.49 10.57
N ASN A 94 -9.00 -31.31 11.15
CA ASN A 94 -8.67 -32.64 11.65
C ASN A 94 -9.24 -33.73 10.73
N PRO A 95 -8.58 -34.04 9.59
CA PRO A 95 -9.05 -35.07 8.66
C PRO A 95 -8.98 -36.48 9.26
N THR A 96 -8.26 -36.64 10.38
CA THR A 96 -8.11 -37.91 11.11
C THR A 96 -9.41 -38.42 11.72
N LEU A 97 -10.44 -37.58 11.87
CA LEU A 97 -11.78 -38.00 12.31
C LEU A 97 -12.81 -38.13 11.17
N ALA A 98 -12.48 -37.71 9.95
CA ALA A 98 -13.48 -37.53 8.90
C ALA A 98 -13.05 -38.16 7.57
N LYS A 99 -13.58 -39.35 7.30
CA LYS A 99 -13.53 -39.95 5.97
C LYS A 99 -14.28 -39.04 4.99
N GLY A 100 -13.62 -38.46 3.99
CA GLY A 100 -14.30 -37.77 2.89
C GLY A 100 -13.46 -36.74 2.15
N LEU A 101 -13.42 -36.88 0.83
CA LEU A 101 -12.79 -35.98 -0.14
C LEU A 101 -13.33 -34.53 -0.13
N PRO A 102 -14.63 -34.30 0.15
CA PRO A 102 -15.16 -32.99 0.55
C PRO A 102 -14.40 -32.25 1.65
N LEU A 103 -14.11 -32.96 2.74
CA LEU A 103 -13.59 -32.36 3.97
C LEU A 103 -12.10 -32.05 3.83
N SER A 104 -11.36 -32.83 3.05
CA SER A 104 -9.96 -32.54 2.72
C SER A 104 -9.80 -31.27 1.88
N LEU A 105 -10.75 -30.99 0.97
CA LEU A 105 -10.76 -29.75 0.21
C LEU A 105 -11.12 -28.56 1.12
N ALA A 106 -12.12 -28.70 1.98
CA ALA A 106 -12.46 -27.67 2.96
C ALA A 106 -11.27 -27.33 3.87
N ALA A 107 -10.57 -28.33 4.40
CA ALA A 107 -9.35 -28.15 5.21
C ALA A 107 -8.24 -27.43 4.42
N THR A 108 -8.08 -27.78 3.14
CA THR A 108 -7.15 -27.12 2.23
C THR A 108 -7.45 -25.62 2.07
N LEU A 109 -8.71 -25.29 1.78
CA LEU A 109 -9.15 -23.90 1.62
C LEU A 109 -9.01 -23.10 2.93
N MET A 110 -9.32 -23.71 4.07
CA MET A 110 -9.10 -23.11 5.38
C MET A 110 -7.61 -22.85 5.66
N THR A 111 -6.73 -23.76 5.24
CA THR A 111 -5.27 -23.56 5.34
C THR A 111 -4.80 -22.40 4.47
N HIS A 112 -5.35 -22.24 3.25
CA HIS A 112 -5.12 -21.04 2.44
C HIS A 112 -5.58 -19.77 3.15
N LEU A 113 -6.74 -19.79 3.82
CA LEU A 113 -7.23 -18.61 4.54
C LEU A 113 -6.31 -18.19 5.68
N VAL A 114 -5.72 -19.12 6.42
CA VAL A 114 -4.71 -18.80 7.46
C VAL A 114 -3.54 -18.01 6.87
N HIS A 115 -3.05 -18.42 5.69
CA HIS A 115 -1.99 -17.71 4.98
C HIS A 115 -2.44 -16.35 4.45
N ILE A 116 -3.65 -16.28 3.88
CA ILE A 116 -4.20 -15.07 3.27
C ILE A 116 -4.57 -14.02 4.32
N ASP A 117 -5.13 -14.42 5.46
CA ASP A 117 -5.44 -13.50 6.57
C ASP A 117 -4.19 -12.75 7.04
N TRP A 118 -3.04 -13.44 7.11
CA TRP A 118 -1.77 -12.84 7.49
C TRP A 118 -1.34 -11.64 6.62
N CYS A 119 -1.72 -11.61 5.33
CA CYS A 119 -1.29 -10.54 4.43
C CYS A 119 -2.00 -9.19 4.65
N ASP A 120 -3.12 -9.16 5.38
CA ASP A 120 -3.86 -7.93 5.76
C ASP A 120 -3.56 -7.47 7.21
N GLU A 121 -2.84 -8.28 7.98
CA GLU A 121 -2.57 -7.98 9.38
C GLU A 121 -1.64 -6.79 9.58
N SER A 122 -1.83 -6.11 10.72
CA SER A 122 -0.98 -5.02 11.22
C SER A 122 -0.87 -3.76 10.34
N TRP A 123 -1.36 -3.78 9.10
CA TRP A 123 -1.33 -2.60 8.22
C TRP A 123 -2.05 -1.40 8.81
N ARG A 124 -3.13 -1.60 9.59
CA ARG A 124 -3.85 -0.47 10.22
C ARG A 124 -2.95 0.25 11.21
N GLN A 125 -2.28 -0.52 12.06
CA GLN A 125 -1.36 0.02 13.06
C GLN A 125 -0.15 0.67 12.40
N CYS A 126 0.37 0.05 11.34
CA CYS A 126 1.46 0.58 10.53
C CYS A 126 1.11 1.92 9.87
N ILE A 127 -0.05 2.02 9.23
CA ILE A 127 -0.49 3.27 8.58
C ILE A 127 -0.68 4.37 9.63
N ASN A 128 -1.34 4.06 10.75
CA ASN A 128 -1.56 5.03 11.82
C ASN A 128 -0.25 5.54 12.44
N ASP A 129 0.74 4.66 12.65
CA ASP A 129 2.06 5.04 13.15
C ASP A 129 2.82 5.92 12.15
N LEU A 130 2.72 5.63 10.84
CA LEU A 130 3.29 6.50 9.81
C LEU A 130 2.58 7.86 9.74
N GLU A 131 1.25 7.88 9.79
CA GLU A 131 0.46 9.12 9.82
C GLU A 131 0.89 10.01 10.98
N GLU A 132 1.04 9.46 12.18
CA GLU A 132 1.45 10.22 13.36
C GLU A 132 2.89 10.75 13.20
N LYS A 133 3.82 9.94 12.68
CA LYS A 133 5.19 10.40 12.38
C LYS A 133 5.20 11.55 11.38
N ILE A 134 4.38 11.48 10.32
CA ILE A 134 4.25 12.56 9.33
C ILE A 134 3.68 13.81 9.99
N ARG A 135 2.63 13.66 10.81
CA ARG A 135 1.99 14.76 11.54
C ARG A 135 2.98 15.51 12.41
N VAL A 136 3.75 14.79 13.23
CA VAL A 136 4.76 15.39 14.13
C VAL A 136 5.76 16.23 13.33
N VAL A 137 6.28 15.70 12.22
CA VAL A 137 7.29 16.42 11.43
C VAL A 137 6.68 17.63 10.70
N LEU A 138 5.49 17.48 10.11
CA LEU A 138 4.81 18.59 9.43
C LEU A 138 4.32 19.68 10.41
N GLN A 139 3.98 19.32 11.64
CA GLN A 139 3.61 20.29 12.66
C GLN A 139 4.79 21.19 13.05
N LYS A 140 6.00 20.61 13.20
CA LYS A 140 7.23 21.40 13.41
C LYS A 140 7.45 22.42 12.29
N ALA A 141 7.28 21.98 11.04
CA ALA A 141 7.39 22.86 9.87
C ALA A 141 6.37 24.02 9.90
N LYS A 142 5.12 23.74 10.27
CA LYS A 142 4.07 24.77 10.40
C LYS A 142 4.38 25.77 11.51
N THR A 143 4.83 25.30 12.68
CA THR A 143 5.21 26.19 13.78
C THR A 143 6.45 27.03 13.48
N ALA A 144 7.34 26.52 12.62
CA ALA A 144 8.48 27.27 12.12
C ALA A 144 8.04 28.37 11.14
N SER A 145 7.03 28.12 10.30
CA SER A 145 6.45 29.09 9.35
C SER A 145 5.58 30.16 10.03
N VAL A 146 6.11 30.99 10.91
CA VAL A 146 5.38 32.14 11.46
C VAL A 146 5.36 33.27 10.43
N GLY A 147 4.39 33.17 9.51
CA GLY A 147 3.97 34.19 8.56
C GLY A 147 2.52 33.94 8.17
N GLN A 148 1.59 34.52 8.94
CA GLN A 148 0.17 34.75 8.66
C GLN A 148 -0.56 33.68 7.80
N GLN A 149 -1.03 32.59 8.42
CA GLN A 149 -2.15 31.84 7.85
C GLN A 149 -3.47 32.59 8.18
N PRO A 150 -4.33 32.88 7.19
CA PRO A 150 -5.72 33.22 7.47
C PRO A 150 -6.39 31.97 8.05
N ASP A 151 -7.07 32.16 9.17
CA ASP A 151 -7.73 31.10 9.93
C ASP A 151 -8.91 30.51 9.13
N LEU A 152 -8.61 29.54 8.26
CA LEU A 152 -9.58 28.81 7.43
C LEU A 152 -10.64 28.12 8.29
N HIS A 153 -10.30 27.74 9.53
CA HIS A 153 -11.21 27.13 10.48
C HIS A 153 -12.32 28.12 10.89
N ALA A 154 -11.99 29.40 11.12
CA ALA A 154 -12.95 30.43 11.49
C ALA A 154 -13.91 30.80 10.33
N ALA A 155 -13.49 30.68 9.07
CA ALA A 155 -14.33 30.93 7.90
C ALA A 155 -15.29 29.77 7.61
N ALA A 156 -14.81 28.52 7.71
CA ALA A 156 -15.63 27.32 7.55
C ALA A 156 -16.69 27.20 8.65
N VAL A 157 -16.33 27.48 9.91
CA VAL A 157 -17.30 27.50 11.03
C VAL A 157 -18.34 28.60 10.83
N ARG A 158 -17.95 29.80 10.37
CA ARG A 158 -18.90 30.91 10.11
C ARG A 158 -19.91 30.57 9.01
N ALA A 159 -19.46 29.92 7.93
CA ALA A 159 -20.31 29.46 6.84
C ALA A 159 -21.29 28.36 7.25
N LEU A 160 -20.92 27.55 8.27
CA LEU A 160 -21.78 26.50 8.82
C LEU A 160 -22.77 27.01 9.87
N THR A 161 -22.49 28.15 10.52
CA THR A 161 -23.35 28.72 11.58
C THR A 161 -24.27 29.86 11.10
N SER A 162 -24.08 30.39 9.88
CA SER A 162 -24.96 31.43 9.33
C SER A 162 -26.30 30.83 8.91
N ARG A 163 -27.26 30.81 9.85
CA ARG A 163 -28.66 30.48 9.59
C ARG A 163 -29.37 31.77 9.16
N THR A 164 -29.67 31.90 7.88
CA THR A 164 -30.48 33.00 7.34
C THR A 164 -31.95 32.77 7.68
N ASP A 165 -32.47 33.58 8.61
CA ASP A 165 -33.91 33.78 8.75
C ASP A 165 -34.38 34.78 7.69
N THR A 166 -35.27 34.37 6.80
CA THR A 166 -36.25 35.28 6.19
C THR A 166 -37.45 34.51 5.67
N ALA A 167 -38.63 34.86 6.17
CA ALA A 167 -39.91 34.29 5.79
C ALA A 167 -40.63 35.17 4.74
N ALA A 168 -41.41 34.48 3.89
CA ALA A 168 -42.59 34.89 3.10
C ALA A 168 -42.35 35.87 1.91
N PHE A 169 -42.93 35.72 0.71
CA PHE A 169 -44.29 35.30 0.29
C PHE A 169 -44.29 34.81 -1.19
N GLY A 170 -45.34 34.05 -1.58
CA GLY A 170 -45.89 34.05 -2.96
C GLY A 170 -45.72 32.76 -3.80
N ALA A 171 -46.83 32.06 -4.06
CA ALA A 171 -46.97 30.83 -4.88
C ALA A 171 -47.21 31.15 -6.39
N PRO A 172 -47.60 30.19 -7.27
CA PRO A 172 -46.93 28.94 -7.68
C PRO A 172 -46.87 28.79 -9.24
N GLU A 173 -45.81 28.20 -9.82
CA GLU A 173 -45.88 27.71 -11.21
C GLU A 173 -45.26 26.31 -11.44
N LYS A 174 -46.16 25.42 -11.89
CA LYS A 174 -46.13 24.19 -12.72
C LYS A 174 -44.83 23.37 -12.94
N PRO A 175 -44.92 22.01 -12.88
CA PRO A 175 -43.75 21.12 -12.96
C PRO A 175 -43.35 20.76 -14.40
N THR A 176 -42.03 20.70 -14.65
CA THR A 176 -41.45 20.02 -15.82
C THR A 176 -40.47 18.94 -15.35
N SER A 177 -40.64 17.74 -15.88
CA SER A 177 -39.94 16.49 -15.56
C SER A 177 -38.42 16.55 -15.76
N PRO A 178 -37.63 15.73 -15.04
CA PRO A 178 -36.20 15.55 -15.30
C PRO A 178 -35.96 14.46 -16.36
N SER A 179 -35.02 14.70 -17.27
CA SER A 179 -34.43 13.68 -18.15
C SER A 179 -32.95 13.48 -17.80
N PRO A 180 -32.41 12.24 -17.82
CA PRO A 180 -31.10 11.91 -17.27
C PRO A 180 -30.00 11.95 -18.35
N ALA A 181 -28.82 12.47 -18.01
CA ALA A 181 -27.60 12.27 -18.78
C ALA A 181 -26.48 11.90 -17.80
N CYS A 182 -26.15 10.60 -17.71
CA CYS A 182 -25.10 9.92 -18.48
C CYS A 182 -23.70 10.18 -17.89
N PHE A 183 -23.34 9.35 -16.91
CA PHE A 183 -21.95 9.12 -16.53
C PHE A 183 -21.29 8.23 -17.59
N LYS A 184 -20.19 8.69 -18.18
CA LYS A 184 -19.24 7.85 -18.91
C LYS A 184 -17.88 7.93 -18.22
N PRO A 185 -17.29 6.81 -17.76
CA PRO A 185 -15.90 6.77 -17.36
C PRO A 185 -15.03 6.62 -18.62
N TYR A 186 -13.95 7.39 -18.71
CA TYR A 186 -12.91 7.18 -19.72
C TYR A 186 -11.79 6.33 -19.13
N GLU A 187 -11.42 5.32 -19.90
CA GLU A 187 -10.17 4.58 -19.82
C GLU A 187 -8.99 5.49 -20.17
N ALA A 188 -7.85 5.30 -19.51
CA ALA A 188 -6.54 5.53 -20.13
C ALA A 188 -5.47 4.68 -19.41
N ILE A 189 -5.00 3.68 -20.15
CA ILE A 189 -3.93 2.75 -19.81
C ILE A 189 -2.57 3.43 -20.03
N GLY A 190 -1.69 3.32 -19.01
CA GLY A 190 -0.25 3.02 -19.07
C GLY A 190 0.68 3.77 -20.04
N LYS A 191 1.75 4.37 -19.47
CA LYS A 191 3.12 4.29 -20.02
C LYS A 191 4.17 4.18 -18.89
N PRO A 192 5.29 3.46 -19.12
CA PRO A 192 6.34 3.22 -18.13
C PRO A 192 7.39 4.34 -18.17
N LEU A 193 7.92 4.74 -17.02
CA LEU A 193 9.11 5.59 -16.94
C LEU A 193 10.33 4.76 -16.57
N THR A 194 11.09 4.39 -17.60
CA THR A 194 12.52 4.14 -17.54
C THR A 194 13.29 5.46 -17.57
N SER A 195 14.53 5.43 -17.08
CA SER A 195 15.59 6.47 -17.14
C SER A 195 15.70 7.35 -15.88
N TYR A 196 16.87 7.72 -15.32
CA TYR A 196 18.29 7.55 -15.62
C TYR A 196 19.04 7.49 -14.28
N LEU A 197 20.04 6.61 -14.13
CA LEU A 197 21.09 6.77 -13.11
C LEU A 197 22.44 6.71 -13.81
N HIS A 198 23.08 7.86 -14.00
CA HIS A 198 24.52 7.94 -14.20
C HIS A 198 25.12 9.13 -13.46
N SER A 199 26.12 8.76 -12.64
CA SER A 199 27.26 9.53 -12.13
C SER A 199 27.02 10.64 -11.12
N ALA A 200 27.70 10.54 -9.96
CA ALA A 200 28.93 11.29 -9.76
C ALA A 200 29.71 10.76 -8.55
N LEU A 201 30.87 10.14 -8.81
CA LEU A 201 31.90 9.85 -7.83
C LEU A 201 33.18 10.57 -8.30
N GLY A 202 33.60 11.59 -7.54
CA GLY A 202 35.01 11.86 -7.25
C GLY A 202 35.91 12.65 -8.23
N LYS A 203 36.30 13.85 -7.74
CA LYS A 203 37.69 14.34 -7.50
C LYS A 203 38.33 15.42 -8.42
N SER A 204 38.74 16.48 -7.71
CA SER A 204 39.99 17.31 -7.74
C SER A 204 40.26 18.41 -8.80
N SER A 205 40.58 19.59 -8.25
CA SER A 205 41.28 20.81 -8.76
C SER A 205 42.75 20.54 -9.18
N PRO A 206 43.58 21.44 -9.82
CA PRO A 206 43.77 22.88 -9.50
C PRO A 206 44.24 23.92 -10.59
N LYS A 207 44.27 25.21 -10.17
CA LYS A 207 45.21 26.36 -10.45
C LYS A 207 44.98 27.44 -11.56
N ALA A 208 44.70 28.67 -11.07
CA ALA A 208 45.30 30.03 -11.24
C ALA A 208 45.88 30.61 -12.58
N HIS A 209 45.48 31.86 -12.91
CA HIS A 209 46.30 33.06 -13.31
C HIS A 209 45.36 34.28 -13.60
N ALA A 210 45.46 35.44 -12.91
CA ALA A 210 46.23 36.69 -13.15
C ALA A 210 45.49 37.81 -13.97
N THR A 211 45.38 39.01 -13.37
CA THR A 211 44.77 40.30 -13.83
C THR A 211 45.72 41.14 -14.73
N PRO A 212 45.32 42.24 -15.45
CA PRO A 212 45.14 43.60 -14.83
C PRO A 212 44.21 44.67 -15.53
N LEU A 213 43.63 45.55 -14.67
CA LEU A 213 43.45 47.05 -14.68
C LEU A 213 42.75 47.89 -15.81
N LEU A 214 41.58 48.47 -15.44
CA LEU A 214 41.10 49.91 -15.38
C LEU A 214 41.28 50.94 -16.55
N PRO A 215 40.33 51.92 -16.76
CA PRO A 215 40.24 53.15 -15.91
C PRO A 215 38.85 53.81 -15.61
N LEU A 216 38.87 54.56 -14.49
CA LEU A 216 38.05 55.65 -13.87
C LEU A 216 37.41 56.69 -14.84
N ALA A 217 36.35 57.50 -14.56
CA ALA A 217 35.46 57.90 -13.43
C ALA A 217 34.26 58.75 -14.02
N PRO A 218 33.50 59.67 -13.34
CA PRO A 218 33.18 59.91 -11.91
C PRO A 218 31.68 60.27 -11.58
N LYS A 219 31.36 60.36 -10.26
CA LYS A 219 30.40 61.30 -9.58
C LYS A 219 28.89 61.12 -9.82
N THR A 220 27.92 61.21 -8.89
CA THR A 220 27.78 61.60 -7.47
C THR A 220 26.36 61.17 -7.06
N ALA A 221 26.13 60.67 -5.84
CA ALA A 221 25.02 61.07 -4.95
C ALA A 221 24.92 60.08 -3.80
N ALA A 222 25.16 60.61 -2.60
CA ALA A 222 24.87 59.97 -1.35
C ALA A 222 23.35 59.70 -1.26
N ALA A 223 22.98 58.44 -1.11
CA ALA A 223 21.73 58.04 -0.48
C ALA A 223 22.11 57.15 0.70
N ALA A 224 21.73 57.58 1.90
CA ALA A 224 21.94 56.87 3.14
C ALA A 224 21.33 55.47 3.03
N MET A 225 22.16 54.44 3.20
CA MET A 225 21.74 53.05 3.26
C MET A 225 21.03 52.82 4.61
N THR A 226 19.71 52.68 4.57
CA THR A 226 18.90 52.11 5.66
C THR A 226 18.23 50.80 5.22
N GLU A 227 18.85 50.05 4.31
CA GLU A 227 18.35 48.74 3.83
C GLU A 227 19.03 47.53 4.50
N THR A 228 20.06 47.76 5.32
CA THR A 228 20.92 46.67 5.83
C THR A 228 20.32 45.95 7.03
N ASP A 229 19.57 46.66 7.88
CA ASP A 229 19.10 46.13 9.16
C ASP A 229 17.84 45.27 8.99
N ASP A 230 16.95 45.64 8.06
CA ASP A 230 15.68 44.92 7.82
C ASP A 230 15.92 43.59 7.06
N ASN A 231 16.90 43.58 6.15
CA ASN A 231 17.35 42.35 5.47
C ASN A 231 18.06 41.39 6.44
N LEU A 232 18.91 41.92 7.32
CA LEU A 232 19.61 41.13 8.34
C LEU A 232 18.64 40.58 9.40
N ALA A 233 17.66 41.36 9.83
CA ALA A 233 16.58 40.90 10.70
C ALA A 233 15.71 39.83 10.04
N LYS A 234 15.42 39.95 8.74
CA LYS A 234 14.68 38.94 7.97
C LYS A 234 15.47 37.64 7.81
N ARG A 235 16.79 37.71 7.57
CA ARG A 235 17.70 36.56 7.56
C ARG A 235 17.86 35.91 8.94
N LEU A 236 17.92 36.69 10.01
CA LEU A 236 17.96 36.16 11.39
C LEU A 236 16.65 35.48 11.78
N LYS A 237 15.49 36.01 11.33
CA LYS A 237 14.20 35.34 11.51
C LYS A 237 14.13 34.04 10.72
N SER A 238 14.53 33.99 9.46
CA SER A 238 14.57 32.73 8.69
C SER A 238 15.56 31.71 9.26
N LEU A 239 16.69 32.16 9.83
CA LEU A 239 17.63 31.30 10.56
C LEU A 239 17.02 30.73 11.86
N LYS A 240 16.23 31.50 12.62
CA LYS A 240 15.47 31.00 13.78
C LYS A 240 14.34 30.03 13.41
N VAL A 241 13.75 30.20 12.23
CA VAL A 241 12.78 29.26 11.64
C VAL A 241 13.46 27.95 11.23
N LEU A 242 14.68 28.01 10.71
CA LEU A 242 15.52 26.82 10.46
C LEU A 242 15.98 26.12 11.76
N GLU A 243 16.06 26.85 12.87
CA GLU A 243 16.37 26.28 14.18
C GLU A 243 15.24 25.36 14.70
N THR A 244 14.00 25.53 14.20
CA THR A 244 12.83 24.70 14.55
C THR A 244 12.54 23.57 13.55
N PHE A 245 13.05 23.64 12.32
CA PHE A 245 12.91 22.59 11.30
C PHE A 245 14.28 22.24 10.69
N SER A 246 14.75 21.03 10.99
CA SER A 246 16.11 20.59 10.67
C SER A 246 16.23 19.88 9.32
N VAL A 247 17.46 19.74 8.80
CA VAL A 247 17.73 18.92 7.61
C VAL A 247 17.37 17.45 7.88
N GLU A 248 17.55 16.99 9.12
CA GLU A 248 17.16 15.67 9.60
C GLU A 248 15.64 15.46 9.50
N ASP A 249 14.82 16.48 9.78
CA ASP A 249 13.37 16.43 9.62
C ASP A 249 12.97 16.28 8.13
N LEU A 250 13.65 16.98 7.22
CA LEU A 250 13.43 16.83 5.77
C LEU A 250 13.82 15.44 5.27
N GLN A 251 14.97 14.93 5.71
CA GLN A 251 15.39 13.55 5.41
C GLN A 251 14.39 12.53 5.95
N HIS A 252 13.85 12.76 7.15
CA HIS A 252 12.84 11.89 7.73
C HIS A 252 11.53 11.91 6.92
N LEU A 253 11.06 13.07 6.44
CA LEU A 253 9.92 13.15 5.51
C LEU A 253 10.20 12.44 4.17
N HIS A 254 11.43 12.48 3.68
CA HIS A 254 11.81 11.72 2.50
C HIS A 254 11.67 10.22 2.73
N TYR A 255 12.30 9.72 3.80
CA TYR A 255 12.22 8.32 4.23
C TYR A 255 10.78 7.84 4.45
N LEU A 256 9.94 8.63 5.12
CA LEU A 256 8.53 8.28 5.32
C LEU A 256 7.78 8.17 3.97
N GLY A 257 8.11 9.03 3.00
CA GLY A 257 7.56 8.95 1.64
C GLY A 257 7.95 7.68 0.89
N GLU A 258 9.22 7.26 0.99
CA GLU A 258 9.69 6.00 0.40
C GLU A 258 9.03 4.78 1.06
N GLN A 259 8.89 4.80 2.38
CA GLN A 259 8.19 3.74 3.13
C GLN A 259 6.74 3.61 2.70
N LEU A 260 6.01 4.73 2.54
CA LEU A 260 4.64 4.73 2.03
C LEU A 260 4.55 4.11 0.62
N GLU A 261 5.49 4.42 -0.28
CA GLU A 261 5.49 3.83 -1.62
C GLU A 261 5.77 2.32 -1.59
N ASN A 262 6.74 1.89 -0.79
CA ASN A 262 7.03 0.47 -0.61
C ASN A 262 5.81 -0.30 -0.07
N PHE A 263 5.09 0.28 0.89
CA PHE A 263 3.89 -0.32 1.47
C PHE A 263 2.73 -0.36 0.47
N ARG A 264 2.54 0.70 -0.31
CA ARG A 264 1.56 0.73 -1.40
C ARG A 264 1.81 -0.39 -2.41
N LEU A 265 3.06 -0.51 -2.88
CA LEU A 265 3.45 -1.55 -3.84
C LEU A 265 3.15 -2.95 -3.31
N VAL A 266 3.48 -3.22 -2.04
CA VAL A 266 3.21 -4.52 -1.42
C VAL A 266 1.72 -4.84 -1.38
N MET A 267 0.88 -3.87 -0.97
CA MET A 267 -0.58 -4.08 -0.93
C MET A 267 -1.16 -4.34 -2.33
N LEU A 268 -0.67 -3.65 -3.35
CA LEU A 268 -1.08 -3.88 -4.75
C LEU A 268 -0.69 -5.27 -5.24
N LEU A 269 0.54 -5.70 -4.95
CA LEU A 269 1.02 -7.05 -5.30
C LEU A 269 0.21 -8.15 -4.61
N ASN A 270 -0.12 -7.96 -3.33
CA ASN A 270 -0.99 -8.89 -2.61
C ASN A 270 -2.40 -8.87 -3.18
N SER A 271 -3.01 -7.69 -3.42
CA SER A 271 -4.35 -7.59 -4.00
C SER A 271 -4.46 -8.33 -5.33
N GLN A 272 -3.44 -8.20 -6.18
CA GLN A 272 -3.30 -8.96 -7.43
C GLN A 272 -3.23 -10.47 -7.17
N THR A 273 -2.35 -10.90 -6.26
CA THR A 273 -2.18 -12.33 -5.90
C THR A 273 -3.48 -12.93 -5.34
N LEU A 274 -4.22 -12.18 -4.52
CA LEU A 274 -5.50 -12.62 -3.96
C LEU A 274 -6.59 -12.75 -5.02
N ARG A 275 -6.60 -11.84 -6.00
CA ARG A 275 -7.49 -11.96 -7.16
C ARG A 275 -7.20 -13.25 -7.93
N ASP A 276 -5.92 -13.47 -8.27
CA ASP A 276 -5.49 -14.65 -9.03
C ASP A 276 -5.82 -15.96 -8.30
N ILE A 277 -5.64 -16.00 -6.96
CA ILE A 277 -6.04 -17.14 -6.13
C ILE A 277 -7.56 -17.36 -6.20
N SER A 278 -8.36 -16.31 -6.02
CA SER A 278 -9.82 -16.43 -6.02
C SER A 278 -10.34 -16.93 -7.38
N GLU A 279 -9.90 -16.30 -8.47
CA GLU A 279 -10.27 -16.67 -9.84
C GLU A 279 -9.89 -18.14 -10.12
N HIS A 280 -8.65 -18.53 -9.78
CA HIS A 280 -8.17 -19.89 -10.00
C HIS A 280 -9.04 -20.95 -9.31
N TYR A 281 -9.43 -20.73 -8.05
CA TYR A 281 -10.30 -21.69 -7.35
C TYR A 281 -11.74 -21.68 -7.85
N GLN A 282 -12.27 -20.52 -8.26
CA GLN A 282 -13.60 -20.40 -8.83
C GLN A 282 -13.71 -21.11 -10.18
N ASP A 283 -12.63 -21.13 -10.96
CA ASP A 283 -12.55 -21.77 -12.28
C ASP A 283 -12.26 -23.29 -12.22
N LEU A 284 -12.13 -23.89 -11.02
CA LEU A 284 -11.84 -25.32 -10.93
C LEU A 284 -13.02 -26.18 -11.35
N THR A 285 -14.24 -25.81 -10.97
CA THR A 285 -15.44 -26.64 -11.24
C THR A 285 -15.99 -26.45 -12.65
N THR A 286 -15.42 -25.51 -13.41
CA THR A 286 -15.73 -25.28 -14.83
C THR A 286 -14.91 -26.18 -15.75
N ARG A 287 -13.90 -26.90 -15.23
CA ARG A 287 -13.07 -27.85 -16.00
C ARG A 287 -13.89 -29.06 -16.43
N ASP A 288 -13.70 -29.48 -17.68
CA ASP A 288 -14.48 -30.55 -18.31
C ASP A 288 -14.33 -31.88 -17.57
N ASN A 289 -13.12 -32.17 -17.09
CA ASN A 289 -12.78 -33.41 -16.41
C ASN A 289 -12.80 -33.29 -14.87
N PHE A 290 -13.46 -32.27 -14.33
CA PHE A 290 -13.64 -32.17 -12.87
C PHE A 290 -14.52 -33.33 -12.36
N PRO A 291 -14.16 -34.01 -11.25
CA PRO A 291 -14.95 -35.13 -10.74
C PRO A 291 -16.41 -34.72 -10.41
N PRO A 292 -17.42 -35.27 -11.10
CA PRO A 292 -18.80 -34.77 -11.01
C PRO A 292 -19.40 -34.97 -9.61
N GLU A 293 -19.04 -36.06 -8.93
CA GLU A 293 -19.46 -36.38 -7.57
C GLU A 293 -19.01 -35.34 -6.53
N GLN A 294 -17.94 -34.60 -6.83
CA GLN A 294 -17.36 -33.61 -5.93
C GLN A 294 -17.77 -32.18 -6.26
N LYS A 295 -18.35 -31.95 -7.45
CA LYS A 295 -18.57 -30.60 -7.99
C LYS A 295 -19.41 -29.73 -7.06
N ALA A 296 -20.58 -30.21 -6.64
CA ALA A 296 -21.48 -29.46 -5.78
C ALA A 296 -20.83 -29.10 -4.43
N GLU A 297 -20.03 -30.00 -3.87
CA GLU A 297 -19.35 -29.78 -2.60
C GLU A 297 -18.14 -28.85 -2.74
N CYS A 298 -17.40 -28.95 -3.84
CA CYS A 298 -16.36 -28.00 -4.20
C CYS A 298 -16.94 -26.59 -4.28
N GLU A 299 -18.05 -26.39 -5.02
CA GLU A 299 -18.73 -25.10 -5.14
C GLU A 299 -19.19 -24.56 -3.78
N ARG A 300 -19.73 -25.42 -2.90
CA ARG A 300 -20.13 -25.07 -1.54
C ARG A 300 -18.96 -24.56 -0.68
N ASN A 301 -17.76 -25.09 -0.85
CA ASN A 301 -16.57 -24.69 -0.08
C ASN A 301 -15.80 -23.52 -0.73
N VAL A 302 -15.71 -23.47 -2.06
CA VAL A 302 -15.02 -22.41 -2.81
C VAL A 302 -15.76 -21.08 -2.68
N THR A 303 -17.09 -21.08 -2.69
CA THR A 303 -17.89 -19.84 -2.58
C THR A 303 -17.56 -19.01 -1.32
N PRO A 304 -17.63 -19.55 -0.08
CA PRO A 304 -17.28 -18.80 1.12
C PRO A 304 -15.78 -18.45 1.17
N PHE A 305 -14.91 -19.34 0.67
CA PHE A 305 -13.49 -19.06 0.53
C PHE A 305 -13.23 -17.81 -0.32
N ALA A 306 -13.75 -17.79 -1.56
CA ALA A 306 -13.60 -16.67 -2.48
C ALA A 306 -14.15 -15.36 -1.91
N ARG A 307 -15.31 -15.39 -1.24
CA ARG A 307 -15.85 -14.21 -0.53
C ARG A 307 -14.91 -13.70 0.55
N ARG A 308 -14.27 -14.58 1.31
CA ARG A 308 -13.31 -14.19 2.36
C ARG A 308 -12.06 -13.57 1.74
N VAL A 309 -11.51 -14.18 0.68
CA VAL A 309 -10.37 -13.64 -0.07
C VAL A 309 -10.70 -12.25 -0.62
N GLU A 310 -11.87 -12.09 -1.23
CA GLU A 310 -12.31 -10.82 -1.81
C GLU A 310 -12.50 -9.73 -0.75
N ARG A 311 -13.00 -10.07 0.44
CA ARG A 311 -13.08 -9.12 1.57
C ARG A 311 -11.70 -8.61 1.98
N ILE A 312 -10.71 -9.51 2.06
CA ILE A 312 -9.33 -9.16 2.42
C ILE A 312 -8.71 -8.30 1.31
N ARG A 313 -8.95 -8.65 0.05
CA ARG A 313 -8.54 -7.86 -1.11
C ARG A 313 -9.07 -6.42 -1.04
N LYS A 314 -10.38 -6.24 -0.77
CA LYS A 314 -11.00 -4.92 -0.59
C LYS A 314 -10.43 -4.15 0.60
N ASN A 315 -10.09 -4.83 1.70
CA ASN A 315 -9.41 -4.17 2.82
C ASN A 315 -8.06 -3.59 2.39
N LEU A 316 -7.27 -4.35 1.61
CA LEU A 316 -5.99 -3.87 1.08
C LEU A 316 -6.18 -2.67 0.13
N GLU A 317 -7.22 -2.66 -0.70
CA GLU A 317 -7.54 -1.52 -1.58
C GLU A 317 -7.85 -0.26 -0.77
N ILE A 318 -8.66 -0.36 0.28
CA ILE A 318 -8.97 0.76 1.18
C ILE A 318 -7.68 1.31 1.80
N ARG A 319 -6.76 0.44 2.22
CA ARG A 319 -5.46 0.84 2.79
C ARG A 319 -4.55 1.50 1.75
N VAL A 320 -4.59 1.06 0.49
CA VAL A 320 -3.89 1.74 -0.60
C VAL A 320 -4.39 3.18 -0.74
N THR A 321 -5.72 3.40 -0.72
CA THR A 321 -6.30 4.75 -0.76
C THR A 321 -5.87 5.61 0.43
N GLN A 322 -5.77 5.02 1.63
CA GLN A 322 -5.25 5.72 2.81
C GLN A 322 -3.79 6.14 2.62
N ILE A 323 -2.95 5.23 2.12
CA ILE A 323 -1.54 5.52 1.82
C ILE A 323 -1.42 6.62 0.76
N GLU A 324 -2.20 6.57 -0.31
CA GLU A 324 -2.21 7.60 -1.35
C GLU A 324 -2.58 8.98 -0.80
N SER A 325 -3.56 9.03 0.11
CA SER A 325 -3.95 10.26 0.81
C SER A 325 -2.81 10.80 1.67
N LEU A 326 -2.15 9.93 2.46
CA LEU A 326 -0.98 10.31 3.28
C LEU A 326 0.19 10.79 2.41
N ARG A 327 0.41 10.17 1.25
CA ARG A 327 1.44 10.60 0.30
C ARG A 327 1.14 11.98 -0.25
N ALA A 328 -0.10 12.24 -0.68
CA ALA A 328 -0.50 13.55 -1.18
C ALA A 328 -0.29 14.64 -0.11
N TRP A 329 -0.73 14.37 1.12
CA TRP A 329 -0.51 15.27 2.26
C TRP A 329 0.97 15.52 2.55
N LEU A 330 1.80 14.48 2.51
CA LEU A 330 3.25 14.59 2.71
C LEU A 330 3.92 15.39 1.58
N GLN A 331 3.46 15.28 0.34
CA GLN A 331 3.99 16.08 -0.79
C GLN A 331 3.59 17.54 -0.69
N GLU A 332 2.36 17.84 -0.28
CA GLU A 332 1.91 19.21 0.01
C GLU A 332 2.77 19.81 1.14
N GLY A 333 2.98 19.05 2.22
CA GLY A 333 3.84 19.46 3.33
C GLY A 333 5.29 19.74 2.90
N LYS A 334 5.89 18.87 2.07
CA LYS A 334 7.22 19.10 1.48
C LYS A 334 7.26 20.35 0.60
N THR A 335 6.22 20.60 -0.17
CA THR A 335 6.12 21.78 -1.04
C THR A 335 6.07 23.06 -0.21
N LEU A 336 5.28 23.08 0.87
CA LEU A 336 5.23 24.22 1.79
C LEU A 336 6.58 24.50 2.45
N VAL A 337 7.28 23.47 2.93
CA VAL A 337 8.64 23.59 3.47
C VAL A 337 9.60 24.14 2.42
N ASN A 338 9.55 23.60 1.20
CA ASN A 338 10.40 24.04 0.11
C ASN A 338 10.09 25.46 -0.36
N LEU A 339 8.87 25.98 -0.20
CA LEU A 339 8.46 27.36 -0.51
C LEU A 339 8.89 28.38 0.55
N ILE A 340 9.17 27.93 1.77
CA ILE A 340 9.78 28.76 2.82
C ILE A 340 11.31 28.86 2.60
N GLY A 341 11.90 27.81 2.01
CA GLY A 341 13.32 27.75 1.63
C GLY A 341 13.86 28.65 0.50
N PRO A 342 13.12 29.13 -0.54
CA PRO A 342 13.70 29.82 -1.70
C PRO A 342 13.83 31.32 -1.48
N CYS A 343 13.48 31.88 -0.32
CA CYS A 343 13.89 33.25 0.05
C CYS A 343 15.42 33.36 0.33
N MET A 344 16.23 32.42 -0.17
CA MET A 344 17.64 32.19 0.15
C MET A 344 18.53 32.00 -1.10
N THR A 345 18.25 32.67 -2.22
CA THR A 345 19.26 32.89 -3.27
C THR A 345 19.36 34.35 -3.64
#